data_AF-A0A2L0HA11-F1
#
_entry.id   AF-A0A2L0HA11-F1
#
_cell.length_a   1.000
_cell.length_b   1.000
_cell.length_c   1.000
_cell.angle_alpha   90.00
_cell.angle_beta   90.00
_cell.angle_gamma   90.00
#
_symmetry.space_group_name_H-M   'P 1'
#
loop_
_entity.id
_entity.type
_entity.pdbx_description
1 polymer ?
#
loop_
_entity_poly.entity_id
_entity_poly.type
_entity_poly.pdbx_seq_one_letter_code
_entity_poly.pdbx_strand_id
1 'polypeptide(L)'
;MGSFVTGIDVLFKISLAVIAAYVSYQFSALKQQNDDIKLVVELAFDGEARTATAGVVLAGKYAEQERIPAELYASIVASANSSGNAALRETANNSADAVAQTNEVVAQQVTQALEALPVRVYFHISREVDRAKAGEIEDLLQEQGRSFSSQSVIVPGIQFINQPKSQTEVRCFKKEECAALGGKLVEFLDGVGMQAKLVDLSDRYGTSKNIRPNHFEIWFAALS
;
A
#
# COMPACT_ATOMS: atom_id res chain seq x y z
N MET A 1 -36.77 -17.07 62.94
CA MET A 1 -36.59 -17.31 61.49
C MET A 1 -36.47 -15.95 60.81
N GLY A 2 -35.26 -15.52 60.41
CA GLY A 2 -35.10 -14.17 59.84
C GLY A 2 -33.70 -13.75 59.36
N SER A 3 -32.68 -14.61 59.46
CA SER A 3 -31.29 -14.21 59.17
C SER A 3 -30.69 -14.82 57.88
N PHE A 4 -31.42 -15.70 57.18
CA PHE A 4 -30.90 -16.37 55.97
C PHE A 4 -31.21 -15.62 54.67
N VAL A 5 -32.20 -14.71 54.68
CA VAL A 5 -32.64 -13.97 53.48
C VAL A 5 -31.72 -12.79 53.17
N THR A 6 -30.98 -12.27 54.14
CA THR A 6 -30.11 -11.09 53.98
C THR A 6 -28.78 -11.40 53.31
N GLY A 7 -28.16 -12.55 53.61
CA GLY A 7 -26.86 -12.93 53.02
C GLY A 7 -26.95 -13.25 51.53
N ILE A 8 -28.00 -13.96 51.11
CA ILE A 8 -28.23 -14.32 49.70
C ILE A 8 -28.56 -13.07 48.87
N ASP A 9 -29.37 -12.15 49.40
CA ASP A 9 -29.69 -10.87 48.74
C ASP A 9 -28.46 -9.97 48.58
N VAL A 10 -27.57 -9.91 49.58
CA VAL A 10 -26.30 -9.17 49.49
C VAL A 10 -25.38 -9.78 48.43
N LEU A 11 -25.21 -11.11 48.43
CA LEU A 11 -24.40 -11.78 47.42
C LEU A 11 -24.95 -11.59 46.01
N PHE A 12 -26.27 -11.68 45.83
CA PHE A 12 -26.93 -11.45 44.55
C PHE A 12 -26.71 -10.02 44.04
N LYS A 13 -26.84 -9.00 44.91
CA LYS A 13 -26.57 -7.59 44.55
C LYS A 13 -25.12 -7.35 44.18
N ILE A 14 -24.17 -7.97 44.89
CA ILE A 14 -22.75 -7.90 44.55
C ILE A 14 -22.49 -8.55 43.19
N SER A 15 -23.04 -9.73 42.93
CA SER A 15 -22.92 -10.41 41.63
C SER A 15 -23.49 -9.56 40.49
N LEU A 16 -24.67 -8.95 40.67
CA LEU A 16 -25.25 -8.04 39.69
C LEU A 16 -24.38 -6.81 39.45
N ALA A 17 -23.82 -6.21 40.50
CA ALA A 17 -22.93 -5.06 40.38
C ALA A 17 -21.64 -5.40 39.62
N VAL A 18 -21.06 -6.58 39.87
CA VAL A 18 -19.87 -7.07 39.14
C VAL A 18 -20.18 -7.32 37.67
N ILE A 19 -21.32 -7.96 37.36
CA ILE A 19 -21.76 -8.18 35.97
C ILE A 19 -21.99 -6.84 35.27
N ALA A 20 -22.69 -5.91 35.92
CA ALA A 20 -22.96 -4.59 35.36
C ALA A 20 -21.66 -3.79 35.11
N ALA A 21 -20.71 -3.84 36.04
CA ALA A 21 -19.39 -3.23 35.87
C ALA A 21 -18.61 -3.85 34.70
N TYR A 22 -18.62 -5.18 34.60
CA TYR A 22 -17.98 -5.92 33.52
C TYR A 22 -18.59 -5.60 32.15
N VAL A 23 -19.92 -5.64 32.04
CA VAL A 23 -20.64 -5.31 30.80
C VAL A 23 -20.41 -3.85 30.41
N SER A 24 -20.44 -2.92 31.38
CA SER A 24 -20.17 -1.50 31.14
C SER A 24 -18.73 -1.27 30.65
N TYR A 25 -17.76 -1.99 31.23
CA TYR A 25 -16.38 -1.96 30.78
C TYR A 25 -16.23 -2.45 29.34
N GLN A 26 -16.82 -3.62 29.02
CA GLN A 26 -16.79 -4.18 27.67
C GLN A 26 -17.45 -3.25 26.65
N PHE A 27 -18.63 -2.70 26.96
CA PHE A 27 -19.31 -1.77 26.07
C PHE A 27 -18.51 -0.47 25.87
N SER A 28 -17.88 0.04 26.92
CA SER A 28 -17.03 1.24 26.83
C SER A 28 -15.80 0.99 25.96
N ALA A 29 -15.15 -0.17 26.10
CA ALA A 29 -14.01 -0.56 25.27
C ALA A 29 -14.40 -0.71 23.79
N LEU A 30 -15.52 -1.38 23.50
CA LEU A 30 -16.05 -1.52 22.14
C LEU A 30 -16.43 -0.18 21.52
N LYS A 31 -17.07 0.70 22.31
CA LYS A 31 -17.40 2.05 21.85
C LYS A 31 -16.16 2.85 21.51
N GLN A 32 -15.15 2.83 22.39
CA GLN A 32 -13.88 3.51 22.16
C GLN A 32 -13.19 3.01 20.88
N GLN A 33 -13.17 1.69 20.65
CA GLN A 33 -12.62 1.12 19.43
C GLN A 33 -13.36 1.59 18.17
N ASN A 34 -14.70 1.66 18.20
CA ASN A 34 -15.48 2.15 17.07
C ASN A 34 -15.22 3.64 16.80
N ASP A 35 -15.11 4.45 17.86
CA ASP A 35 -14.80 5.87 17.75
C ASP A 35 -13.38 6.09 17.20
N ASP A 36 -12.41 5.27 17.64
CA ASP A 36 -11.04 5.27 17.14
C ASP A 36 -10.98 4.92 15.65
N ILE A 37 -11.65 3.84 15.22
CA ILE A 37 -11.75 3.41 13.83
C ILE A 37 -12.35 4.53 12.97
N LYS A 38 -13.46 5.13 13.42
CA LYS A 38 -14.12 6.21 12.70
C LYS A 38 -13.17 7.40 12.50
N LEU A 39 -12.48 7.81 13.56
CA LEU A 39 -11.55 8.94 13.51
C LEU A 39 -10.38 8.66 12.54
N VAL A 40 -9.75 7.49 12.60
CA VAL A 40 -8.63 7.19 11.70
C VAL A 40 -9.08 7.09 10.24
N VAL A 41 -10.27 6.55 9.97
CA VAL A 41 -10.82 6.49 8.61
C VAL A 41 -11.13 7.90 8.10
N GLU A 42 -11.82 8.72 8.89
CA GLU A 42 -12.14 10.09 8.50
C GLU A 42 -10.88 10.90 8.19
N LEU A 43 -9.84 10.80 9.02
CA LEU A 43 -8.60 11.53 8.82
C LEU A 43 -7.76 10.95 7.67
N ALA A 44 -7.54 9.64 7.63
CA ALA A 44 -6.58 9.02 6.71
C ALA A 44 -7.04 9.06 5.24
N PHE A 45 -8.36 9.14 5.00
CA PHE A 45 -8.96 9.25 3.68
C PHE A 45 -9.43 10.67 3.34
N ASP A 46 -9.05 11.66 4.16
CA ASP A 46 -9.37 13.07 3.89
C ASP A 46 -8.71 13.57 2.60
N GLY A 47 -9.39 14.48 1.90
CA GLY A 47 -8.88 15.07 0.66
C GLY A 47 -7.70 16.02 0.87
N GLU A 48 -7.59 16.61 2.07
CA GLU A 48 -6.45 17.44 2.45
C GLU A 48 -5.25 16.56 2.83
N ALA A 49 -4.16 16.73 2.10
CA ALA A 49 -2.93 15.95 2.30
C ALA A 49 -2.41 15.97 3.76
N ARG A 50 -2.51 17.11 4.45
CA ARG A 50 -2.03 17.24 5.84
C ARG A 50 -2.89 16.42 6.80
N THR A 51 -4.21 16.43 6.61
CA THR A 51 -5.17 15.67 7.40
C THR A 51 -4.98 14.17 7.17
N ALA A 52 -4.82 13.76 5.90
CA ALA A 52 -4.46 12.39 5.53
C ALA A 52 -3.17 11.91 6.21
N THR A 53 -2.12 12.73 6.19
CA THR A 53 -0.85 12.44 6.87
C THR A 53 -1.06 12.26 8.38
N ALA A 54 -1.82 13.14 9.04
CA ALA A 54 -2.14 13.01 10.46
C ALA A 54 -2.93 11.73 10.76
N GLY A 55 -3.89 11.38 9.89
CA GLY A 55 -4.68 10.16 9.99
C GLY A 55 -3.83 8.90 9.89
N VAL A 56 -2.88 8.84 8.94
CA VAL A 56 -1.94 7.72 8.80
C VAL A 56 -1.07 7.55 10.05
N VAL A 57 -0.53 8.65 10.58
CA VAL A 57 0.29 8.62 11.81
C VAL A 57 -0.54 8.14 13.01
N LEU A 58 -1.77 8.65 13.15
CA LEU A 58 -2.68 8.23 14.22
C LEU A 58 -3.03 6.74 14.10
N ALA A 59 -3.31 6.27 12.88
CA ALA A 59 -3.58 4.88 12.60
C ALA A 59 -2.40 3.98 13.00
N GLY A 60 -1.15 4.40 12.73
CA GLY A 60 0.03 3.69 13.19
C GLY A 60 0.10 3.56 14.70
N LYS A 61 -0.21 4.64 15.44
CA LYS A 61 -0.26 4.61 16.91
C LYS A 61 -1.39 3.75 17.46
N TYR A 62 -2.55 3.73 16.81
CA TYR A 62 -3.64 2.87 17.23
C TYR A 62 -3.38 1.40 16.88
N ALA A 63 -2.71 1.11 15.76
CA ALA A 63 -2.30 -0.25 15.40
C ALA A 63 -1.24 -0.79 16.39
N GLU A 64 -0.27 0.03 16.79
CA GLU A 64 0.73 -0.30 17.82
C GLU A 64 0.08 -0.65 19.17
N GLN A 65 -1.05 -0.02 19.50
CA GLN A 65 -1.80 -0.24 20.73
C GLN A 65 -2.91 -1.28 20.61
N GLU A 66 -3.01 -1.98 19.47
CA GLU A 66 -4.11 -2.93 19.15
C GLU A 66 -5.52 -2.30 19.24
N ARG A 67 -5.61 -0.98 19.13
CA ARG A 67 -6.87 -0.22 19.17
C ARG A 67 -7.61 -0.24 17.84
N ILE A 68 -6.94 -0.59 16.75
CA ILE A 68 -7.57 -0.83 15.45
C ILE A 68 -7.10 -2.18 14.86
N PRO A 69 -7.92 -2.82 14.01
CA PRO A 69 -7.51 -4.05 13.32
C PRO A 69 -6.28 -3.84 12.43
N ALA A 70 -5.41 -4.83 12.35
CA ALA A 70 -4.20 -4.80 11.52
C ALA A 70 -4.54 -4.65 10.02
N GLU A 71 -5.64 -5.26 9.58
CA GLU A 71 -6.15 -5.20 8.21
C GLU A 71 -6.58 -3.78 7.84
N LEU A 72 -7.22 -3.06 8.78
CA LEU A 72 -7.61 -1.67 8.56
C LEU A 72 -6.36 -0.81 8.39
N TYR A 73 -5.36 -0.96 9.27
CA TYR A 73 -4.12 -0.21 9.14
C TYR A 73 -3.38 -0.54 7.84
N ALA A 74 -3.29 -1.81 7.45
CA ALA A 74 -2.71 -2.23 6.18
C ALA A 74 -3.45 -1.60 4.98
N SER A 75 -4.78 -1.52 5.02
CA SER A 75 -5.57 -0.86 3.97
C SER A 75 -5.28 0.65 3.87
N ILE A 76 -5.06 1.32 5.00
CA ILE A 76 -4.66 2.74 5.05
C ILE A 76 -3.28 2.91 4.41
N VAL A 77 -2.31 2.06 4.75
CA VAL A 77 -0.96 2.09 4.16
C VAL A 77 -1.00 1.81 2.65
N ALA A 78 -1.80 0.84 2.20
CA ALA A 78 -1.97 0.53 0.78
C ALA A 78 -2.67 1.66 0.01
N SER A 79 -3.66 2.31 0.62
CA SER A 79 -4.33 3.50 0.07
C SER A 79 -3.35 4.66 -0.08
N ALA A 80 -2.57 4.95 0.96
CA ALA A 80 -1.52 5.96 0.91
C ALA A 80 -0.52 5.66 -0.22
N ASN A 81 -0.07 4.41 -0.35
CA ASN A 81 0.78 3.96 -1.46
C ASN A 81 0.11 4.09 -2.83
N SER A 82 -1.22 3.99 -2.90
CA SER A 82 -1.98 4.24 -4.13
C SER A 82 -2.11 5.72 -4.48
N SER A 83 -1.96 6.62 -3.51
CA SER A 83 -2.07 8.07 -3.70
C SER A 83 -0.96 8.64 -4.60
N GLY A 84 -1.26 9.77 -5.26
CA GLY A 84 -0.28 10.56 -6.00
C GLY A 84 0.70 11.32 -5.09
N ASN A 85 0.48 11.38 -3.78
CA ASN A 85 1.24 12.22 -2.85
C ASN A 85 2.47 11.50 -2.28
N ALA A 86 3.68 11.94 -2.64
CA ALA A 86 4.92 11.33 -2.18
C ALA A 86 5.13 11.42 -0.66
N ALA A 87 4.83 12.57 -0.04
CA ALA A 87 5.00 12.77 1.39
C ALA A 87 4.06 11.89 2.22
N LEU A 88 2.82 11.69 1.74
CA LEU A 88 1.86 10.78 2.36
C LEU A 88 2.35 9.33 2.29
N ARG A 89 2.89 8.90 1.15
CA ARG A 89 3.49 7.56 0.98
C ARG A 89 4.66 7.33 1.90
N GLU A 90 5.59 8.28 1.95
CA GLU A 90 6.75 8.20 2.83
C GLU A 90 6.33 8.10 4.29
N THR A 91 5.35 8.92 4.71
CA THR A 91 4.81 8.85 6.07
C THR A 91 4.19 7.48 6.37
N ALA A 92 3.38 6.95 5.45
CA ALA A 92 2.76 5.64 5.60
C ALA A 92 3.78 4.51 5.68
N ASN A 93 4.81 4.54 4.84
CA ASN A 93 5.87 3.52 4.82
C ASN A 93 6.72 3.58 6.09
N ASN A 94 7.08 4.78 6.56
CA ASN A 94 7.83 4.95 7.81
C ASN A 94 7.01 4.50 9.03
N SER A 95 5.71 4.84 9.05
CA SER A 95 4.79 4.37 10.09
C SER A 95 4.65 2.85 10.05
N ALA A 96 4.51 2.26 8.87
CA ALA A 96 4.40 0.81 8.69
C ALA A 96 5.64 0.08 9.18
N ASP A 97 6.84 0.56 8.82
CA ASP A 97 8.12 0.00 9.29
C ASP A 97 8.22 0.05 10.83
N ALA A 98 7.81 1.17 11.44
CA ALA A 98 7.86 1.33 12.90
C ALA A 98 6.91 0.35 13.62
N VAL A 99 5.68 0.19 13.13
CA VAL A 99 4.72 -0.75 13.71
C VAL A 99 5.12 -2.20 13.43
N ALA A 100 5.68 -2.49 12.26
CA ALA A 100 6.13 -3.83 11.88
C ALA A 100 7.27 -4.35 12.78
N GLN A 101 8.06 -3.46 13.40
CA GLN A 101 9.10 -3.86 14.35
C GLN A 101 8.55 -4.40 15.67
N THR A 102 7.33 -4.03 16.04
CA THR A 102 6.71 -4.39 17.32
C THR A 102 5.49 -5.30 17.17
N ASN A 103 4.92 -5.38 15.98
CA ASN A 103 3.72 -6.17 15.69
C ASN A 103 3.86 -6.95 14.36
N GLU A 104 4.12 -8.25 14.48
CA GLU A 104 4.31 -9.15 13.34
C GLU A 104 3.03 -9.33 12.50
N VAL A 105 1.85 -9.33 13.14
CA VAL A 105 0.57 -9.43 12.43
C VAL A 105 0.38 -8.24 11.50
N VAL A 106 0.68 -7.03 11.98
CA VAL A 106 0.66 -5.83 11.14
C VAL A 106 1.69 -5.92 10.02
N ALA A 107 2.90 -6.41 10.29
CA ALA A 107 3.93 -6.56 9.26
C ALA A 107 3.48 -7.47 8.10
N GLN A 108 2.82 -8.58 8.43
CA GLN A 108 2.27 -9.52 7.45
C GLN A 108 1.12 -8.90 6.65
N GLN A 109 0.16 -8.25 7.33
CA GLN A 109 -0.99 -7.62 6.67
C GLN A 109 -0.56 -6.47 5.75
N VAL A 110 0.40 -5.64 6.18
CA VAL A 110 0.94 -4.56 5.34
C VAL A 110 1.65 -5.13 4.12
N THR A 111 2.51 -6.14 4.30
CA THR A 111 3.19 -6.79 3.17
C THR A 111 2.19 -7.34 2.16
N GLN A 112 1.19 -8.09 2.63
CA GLN A 112 0.14 -8.65 1.78
C GLN A 112 -0.66 -7.56 1.05
N ALA A 113 -1.00 -6.47 1.72
CA ALA A 113 -1.74 -5.36 1.11
C ALA A 113 -0.92 -4.61 0.05
N LEU A 114 0.39 -4.44 0.27
CA LEU A 114 1.30 -3.82 -0.70
C LEU A 114 1.55 -4.72 -1.90
N GLU A 115 1.66 -6.04 -1.69
CA GLU A 115 1.74 -7.05 -2.75
C GLU A 115 0.44 -7.21 -3.55
N ALA A 116 -0.71 -6.75 -3.04
CA ALA A 116 -1.95 -6.73 -3.81
C ALA A 116 -2.04 -5.54 -4.78
N LEU A 117 -1.15 -4.54 -4.65
CA LEU A 117 -1.19 -3.35 -5.49
C LEU A 117 -0.84 -3.67 -6.95
N PRO A 118 -1.45 -2.97 -7.93
CA PRO A 118 -1.12 -3.18 -9.34
C PRO A 118 0.34 -2.82 -9.63
N VAL A 119 0.94 -3.55 -10.56
CA VAL A 119 2.25 -3.21 -11.12
C VAL A 119 2.10 -1.95 -11.95
N ARG A 120 2.88 -0.91 -11.66
CA ARG A 120 2.87 0.36 -12.37
C ARG A 120 4.08 0.46 -13.27
N VAL A 121 3.85 0.58 -14.57
CA VAL A 121 4.89 0.73 -15.57
C VAL A 121 4.75 2.11 -16.21
N TYR A 122 5.70 3.00 -15.95
CA TYR A 122 5.68 4.35 -16.53
C TYR A 122 6.38 4.37 -17.86
N PHE A 123 5.76 5.01 -18.85
CA PHE A 123 6.32 5.09 -20.19
C PHE A 123 6.96 6.45 -20.38
N HIS A 124 8.21 6.46 -20.85
CA HIS A 124 8.96 7.66 -21.16
C HIS A 124 9.36 7.65 -22.64
N ILE A 125 8.87 8.62 -23.39
CA ILE A 125 9.18 8.82 -24.81
C ILE A 125 10.07 10.07 -24.97
N SER A 126 10.95 10.04 -25.96
CA SER A 126 11.83 11.18 -26.27
C SER A 126 11.39 12.01 -27.47
N ARG A 127 10.37 11.54 -28.20
CA ARG A 127 9.74 12.26 -29.31
C ARG A 127 8.24 12.18 -29.16
N GLU A 128 7.56 13.31 -29.29
CA GLU A 128 6.11 13.35 -29.12
C GLU A 128 5.36 12.55 -30.20
N VAL A 129 5.96 12.40 -31.39
CA VAL A 129 5.45 11.57 -32.47
C VAL A 129 5.34 10.08 -32.09
N ASP A 130 6.09 9.64 -31.08
CA ASP A 130 6.07 8.25 -30.61
C ASP A 130 4.89 7.94 -29.69
N ARG A 131 4.14 8.96 -29.24
CA ARG A 131 3.06 8.79 -28.25
C ARG A 131 1.98 7.80 -28.69
N ALA A 132 1.56 7.86 -29.96
CA ALA A 132 0.55 6.95 -30.48
C ALA A 132 1.03 5.50 -30.42
N LYS A 133 2.30 5.25 -30.83
CA LYS A 133 2.88 3.91 -30.79
C LYS A 133 3.08 3.41 -29.35
N ALA A 134 3.50 4.29 -28.44
CA ALA A 134 3.58 3.97 -27.02
C ALA A 134 2.20 3.63 -26.43
N GLY A 135 1.13 4.28 -26.90
CA GLY A 135 -0.26 3.94 -26.52
C GLY A 135 -0.68 2.53 -26.97
N GLU A 136 -0.33 2.13 -28.19
CA GLU A 136 -0.58 0.74 -28.64
C GLU A 136 0.15 -0.30 -27.78
N ILE A 137 1.39 0.00 -27.38
CA ILE A 137 2.19 -0.88 -26.50
C ILE A 137 1.59 -0.90 -25.09
N GLU A 138 1.07 0.22 -24.62
CA GLU A 138 0.36 0.32 -23.34
C GLU A 138 -0.86 -0.60 -23.32
N ASP A 139 -1.71 -0.53 -24.34
CA ASP A 139 -2.91 -1.37 -24.45
C ASP A 139 -2.54 -2.86 -24.43
N LEU A 140 -1.53 -3.26 -25.22
CA LEU A 140 -1.02 -4.63 -25.26
C LEU A 140 -0.45 -5.07 -23.90
N LEU A 141 0.28 -4.19 -23.20
CA LEU A 141 0.87 -4.51 -21.90
C LEU A 141 -0.21 -4.72 -20.84
N GLN A 142 -1.25 -3.88 -20.83
CA GLN A 142 -2.35 -4.00 -19.87
C GLN A 142 -3.21 -5.24 -20.15
N GLU A 143 -3.40 -5.60 -21.41
CA GLU A 143 -4.09 -6.84 -21.81
C GLU A 143 -3.28 -8.10 -21.43
N GLN A 144 -2.00 -8.13 -21.77
CA GLN A 144 -1.15 -9.31 -21.61
C GLN A 144 -0.48 -9.42 -20.25
N GLY A 145 -0.49 -8.36 -19.44
CA GLY A 145 0.21 -8.29 -18.15
C GLY A 145 -0.16 -9.41 -17.18
N ARG A 146 -1.41 -9.90 -17.24
CA ARG A 146 -1.90 -11.03 -16.43
C ARG A 146 -1.27 -12.38 -16.78
N SER A 147 -0.65 -12.51 -17.96
CA SER A 147 0.03 -13.75 -18.36
C SER A 147 1.34 -13.98 -17.59
N PHE A 148 1.95 -12.91 -17.06
CA PHE A 148 3.26 -12.99 -16.42
C PHE A 148 3.31 -12.34 -15.03
N SER A 149 2.26 -11.64 -14.60
CA SER A 149 2.07 -11.12 -13.25
C SER A 149 0.74 -11.59 -12.66
N SER A 150 0.73 -11.93 -11.36
CA SER A 150 -0.50 -12.20 -10.61
C SER A 150 -1.31 -10.92 -10.35
N GLN A 151 -0.66 -9.77 -10.36
CA GLN A 151 -1.27 -8.46 -10.22
C GLN A 151 -1.59 -7.88 -11.61
N SER A 152 -2.60 -7.02 -11.69
CA SER A 152 -2.81 -6.24 -12.91
C SER A 152 -1.61 -5.32 -13.18
N VAL A 153 -1.14 -5.31 -14.41
CA VAL A 153 -0.13 -4.35 -14.89
C VAL A 153 -0.87 -3.15 -15.48
N ILE A 154 -0.52 -1.95 -15.06
CA ILE A 154 -1.10 -0.70 -15.55
C ILE A 154 -0.02 0.26 -16.01
N VAL A 155 -0.34 1.10 -16.99
CA VAL A 155 0.49 2.23 -17.42
C VAL A 155 -0.17 3.51 -16.95
N PRO A 156 0.30 4.14 -15.86
CA PRO A 156 -0.37 5.33 -15.33
C PRO A 156 -0.28 6.56 -16.26
N GLY A 157 0.66 6.55 -17.20
CA GLY A 157 0.79 7.60 -18.19
C GLY A 157 2.08 7.49 -19.01
N ILE A 158 2.03 8.15 -20.17
CA ILE A 158 3.14 8.29 -21.11
C ILE A 158 3.68 9.72 -21.00
N GLN A 159 4.94 9.85 -20.60
CA GLN A 159 5.59 11.14 -20.36
C GLN A 159 6.61 11.46 -21.45
N PHE A 160 6.59 12.68 -21.96
CA PHE A 160 7.64 13.21 -22.82
C PHE A 160 8.83 13.65 -21.97
N ILE A 161 10.00 13.07 -22.25
CA ILE A 161 11.26 13.45 -21.63
C ILE A 161 12.26 13.73 -22.75
N ASN A 162 12.77 14.96 -22.81
CA ASN A 162 13.78 15.37 -23.80
C ASN A 162 15.18 14.82 -23.47
N GLN A 163 15.27 13.49 -23.37
CA GLN A 163 16.49 12.73 -23.12
C GLN A 163 16.43 11.44 -23.96
N PRO A 164 16.78 11.51 -25.24
CA PRO A 164 16.72 10.36 -26.13
C PRO A 164 17.62 9.24 -25.63
N LYS A 165 17.12 8.00 -25.70
CA LYS A 165 17.87 6.79 -25.42
C LYS A 165 18.33 6.15 -26.71
N SER A 166 19.56 5.62 -26.71
CA SER A 166 20.09 4.85 -27.83
C SER A 166 19.47 3.45 -27.92
N GLN A 167 18.88 2.95 -26.83
CA GLN A 167 18.21 1.67 -26.73
C GLN A 167 17.05 1.79 -25.72
N THR A 168 15.97 1.05 -25.93
CA THR A 168 14.90 0.96 -24.93
C THR A 168 15.42 0.34 -23.63
N GLU A 169 15.11 0.96 -22.50
CA GLU A 169 15.49 0.48 -21.16
C GLU A 169 14.24 0.11 -20.36
N VAL A 170 14.20 -1.08 -19.78
CA VAL A 170 13.29 -1.43 -18.68
C VAL A 170 14.04 -1.19 -17.39
N ARG A 171 13.54 -0.28 -16.55
CA ARG A 171 14.15 0.07 -15.27
C ARG A 171 13.30 -0.46 -14.12
N CYS A 172 13.99 -1.01 -13.13
CA CYS A 172 13.40 -1.53 -11.90
C CYS A 172 14.21 -1.00 -10.70
N PHE A 173 13.55 -0.91 -9.54
CA PHE A 173 14.09 -0.15 -8.39
C PHE A 173 14.26 -0.97 -7.13
N LYS A 174 13.69 -2.18 -7.07
CA LYS A 174 13.87 -3.15 -5.98
C LYS A 174 14.43 -4.44 -6.56
N LYS A 175 15.37 -5.07 -5.86
CA LYS A 175 16.14 -6.20 -6.36
C LYS A 175 15.25 -7.42 -6.63
N GLU A 176 14.33 -7.67 -5.72
CA GLU A 176 13.36 -8.77 -5.78
C GLU A 176 12.41 -8.58 -6.96
N GLU A 177 11.93 -7.35 -7.19
CA GLU A 177 11.06 -6.99 -8.31
C GLU A 177 11.78 -7.07 -9.65
N CYS A 178 13.04 -6.63 -9.71
CA CYS A 178 13.91 -6.78 -10.88
C CYS A 178 14.04 -8.25 -11.30
N ALA A 179 14.27 -9.15 -10.34
CA ALA A 179 14.39 -10.57 -10.58
C ALA A 179 13.05 -11.24 -10.97
N ALA A 180 11.95 -10.83 -10.34
CA ALA A 180 10.65 -11.47 -10.51
C ALA A 180 9.88 -11.01 -11.76
N LEU A 181 9.99 -9.73 -12.14
CA LEU A 181 9.18 -9.09 -13.18
C LEU A 181 10.00 -8.32 -14.22
N GLY A 182 11.21 -7.84 -13.90
CA GLY A 182 12.02 -7.06 -14.82
C GLY A 182 12.32 -7.79 -16.14
N GLY A 183 12.73 -9.06 -16.05
CA GLY A 183 12.97 -9.91 -17.23
C GLY A 183 11.71 -10.15 -18.07
N LYS A 184 10.56 -10.36 -17.44
CA LYS A 184 9.28 -10.58 -18.13
C LYS A 184 8.82 -9.34 -18.92
N LEU A 185 9.08 -8.15 -18.39
CA LEU A 185 8.82 -6.90 -19.12
C LEU A 185 9.73 -6.75 -20.35
N VAL A 186 10.99 -7.19 -20.25
CA VAL A 186 11.90 -7.23 -21.40
C VAL A 186 11.41 -8.25 -22.45
N GLU A 187 11.01 -9.44 -22.03
CA GLU A 187 10.45 -10.48 -22.91
C GLU A 187 9.15 -10.01 -23.60
N PHE A 188 8.28 -9.33 -22.86
CA PHE A 188 7.09 -8.70 -23.45
C PHE A 188 7.45 -7.71 -24.55
N LEU A 189 8.41 -6.81 -24.28
CA LEU A 189 8.86 -5.83 -25.28
C LEU A 189 9.46 -6.51 -26.51
N ASP A 190 10.26 -7.56 -26.33
CA ASP A 190 10.81 -8.34 -27.43
C ASP A 190 9.69 -8.99 -28.28
N GLY A 191 8.65 -9.53 -27.63
CA GLY A 191 7.47 -10.09 -28.28
C GLY A 191 6.68 -9.10 -29.14
N VAL A 192 6.73 -7.80 -28.82
CA VAL A 192 6.15 -6.73 -29.66
C VAL A 192 7.17 -6.11 -30.64
N GLY A 193 8.32 -6.76 -30.82
CA GLY A 193 9.35 -6.37 -31.78
C GLY A 193 10.31 -5.28 -31.28
N MET A 194 10.42 -5.09 -29.96
CA MET A 194 11.24 -4.06 -29.35
C MET A 194 12.31 -4.64 -28.43
N GLN A 195 13.56 -4.58 -28.87
CA GLN A 195 14.69 -4.96 -28.02
C GLN A 195 14.86 -3.96 -26.88
N ALA A 196 14.80 -4.46 -25.65
CA ALA A 196 15.01 -3.68 -24.46
C ALA A 196 16.12 -4.27 -23.58
N LYS A 197 16.78 -3.39 -22.83
CA LYS A 197 17.76 -3.78 -21.82
C LYS A 197 17.17 -3.59 -20.43
N LEU A 198 17.33 -4.60 -19.57
CA LEU A 198 17.06 -4.45 -18.14
C LEU A 198 18.13 -3.58 -17.48
N VAL A 199 17.70 -2.55 -16.76
CA VAL A 199 18.54 -1.65 -15.96
C VAL A 199 18.09 -1.75 -14.50
N ASP A 200 18.86 -2.49 -13.73
CA ASP A 200 18.66 -2.61 -12.28
C ASP A 200 19.19 -1.36 -11.57
N LEU A 201 18.30 -0.62 -10.91
CA LEU A 201 18.64 0.56 -10.11
C LEU A 201 18.46 0.30 -8.60
N SER A 202 18.33 -0.95 -8.18
CA SER A 202 18.09 -1.34 -6.80
C SER A 202 19.24 -1.00 -5.86
N ASP A 203 20.49 -1.02 -6.31
CA ASP A 203 21.62 -0.56 -5.50
C ASP A 203 21.51 0.95 -5.16
N ARG A 204 20.89 1.73 -6.04
CA ARG A 204 20.71 3.18 -5.85
C ARG A 204 19.43 3.53 -5.09
N TYR A 205 18.33 2.81 -5.37
CA TYR A 205 16.99 3.17 -4.89
C TYR A 205 16.26 2.07 -4.11
N GLY A 206 16.92 0.94 -3.83
CA GLY A 206 16.34 -0.23 -3.16
C GLY A 206 15.79 0.08 -1.78
N THR A 207 16.40 1.03 -1.06
CA THR A 207 15.93 1.49 0.25
C THR A 207 14.99 2.69 0.19
N SER A 208 14.74 3.27 -1.00
CA SER A 208 13.87 4.44 -1.15
C SER A 208 12.45 4.11 -0.73
N LYS A 209 11.91 4.92 0.19
CA LYS A 209 10.51 4.88 0.65
C LYS A 209 9.58 5.72 -0.23
N ASN A 210 10.16 6.52 -1.13
CA ASN A 210 9.44 7.36 -2.09
C ASN A 210 9.04 6.61 -3.36
N ILE A 211 9.78 5.54 -3.68
CA ILE A 211 9.45 4.62 -4.77
C ILE A 211 8.59 3.51 -4.20
N ARG A 212 7.41 3.37 -4.78
CA ARG A 212 6.45 2.34 -4.39
C ARG A 212 6.97 0.94 -4.75
N PRO A 213 6.49 -0.10 -4.06
CA PRO A 213 6.57 -1.45 -4.58
C PRO A 213 5.91 -1.57 -5.97
N ASN A 214 6.39 -2.52 -6.76
CA ASN A 214 5.95 -2.87 -8.11
C ASN A 214 5.97 -1.67 -9.06
N HIS A 215 7.03 -0.87 -8.97
CA HIS A 215 7.23 0.32 -9.78
C HIS A 215 8.32 0.06 -10.84
N PHE A 216 7.98 0.28 -12.10
CA PHE A 216 8.87 0.11 -13.24
C PHE A 216 8.78 1.32 -14.15
N GLU A 217 9.85 1.57 -14.90
CA GLU A 217 9.87 2.57 -15.96
C GLU A 217 10.34 1.92 -17.26
N ILE A 218 9.68 2.20 -18.37
CA ILE A 218 10.16 1.89 -19.72
C ILE A 218 10.56 3.21 -20.37
N TRP A 219 11.85 3.33 -20.68
CA TRP A 219 12.39 4.46 -21.42
C TRP A 219 12.59 4.05 -22.86
N PHE A 220 11.74 4.53 -23.75
CA PHE A 220 11.77 4.17 -25.15
C PHE A 220 12.91 4.87 -25.89
N ALA A 221 13.63 4.10 -26.71
CA ALA A 221 14.32 4.66 -27.86
C ALA A 221 13.29 5.18 -28.90
N ALA A 222 13.77 5.74 -30.01
CA ALA A 222 12.90 6.10 -31.13
C ALA A 222 12.02 4.90 -31.55
N LEU A 223 10.69 5.08 -31.57
CA LEU A 223 9.73 4.03 -31.95
C LEU A 223 9.38 4.01 -33.45
N SER A 224 9.95 4.96 -34.20
CA SER A 224 9.72 5.18 -35.64
C SER A 224 10.96 5.71 -36.36
#